data_AF-A0A820HPL6-F1
#
_entry.id   AF-A0A820HPL6-F1
#
_cell.length_a   1.000
_cell.length_b   1.000
_cell.length_c   1.000
_cell.angle_alpha   90.00
_cell.angle_beta   90.00
_cell.angle_gamma   90.00
#
_symmetry.space_group_name_H-M   'P 1'
#
loop_
_entity.id
_entity.type
_entity.pdbx_description
1 polymer ?
#
loop_
_entity_poly.entity_id
_entity_poly.type
_entity_poly.pdbx_seq_one_letter_code
_entity_poly.pdbx_strand_id
1 'polypeptide(L)'
;IADEEQLLSIFVKKLFTNLQYSIITDKLIERTVGCFNDLTHGYQSVRKLVKLDPIQYFINNHTQDLFPFLHPTSTLNRPQNSNLTVSSWSSLRTTFYSAVGRMLVYEFRYDDDDDDDRIEAFMSPFTNHCTRLVQIFKEFPDFSSLNPGQFAAMIQFNPTSASLDEIQSLIIGIIRDLRGLCSSLLSKQAYNSFFNWLYPSYLPLFLKAAYVFYDRKDVYNPILKFFHELTSNRQERLVFDSTKPSAYLLFRETSNLLYIFQTKTLLHVNTTIPETDGNLFYKSKLKPIVTCLKILQTCLMGNYVNFGVFQLYSDPCFDNFLQVFISILTTVKKSHLFSYPKLTLAYFSLIETLAGVKIDYLANLSGPLFGYILETISEGFLSHEQAIQNACCVYLDTFLTYVFRSAKKHSASANLMANVQEYEGLFRQILVNLLNGIIYSECKNIYTVSKPLLGLILLNENNFFTEIKQQLLYGHTQAKQAILSTALDNLMAGIDRTLKESNKENFTQNITQFRSDIQES
;
A
#
# COMPACT_ATOMS: atom_id res chain seq x y z
N ILE A 1 11.87 -27.03 37.82
CA ILE A 1 12.70 -26.06 37.07
C ILE A 1 12.60 -24.76 37.83
N ALA A 2 13.68 -24.34 38.52
CA ALA A 2 13.68 -23.18 39.42
C ALA A 2 14.17 -21.89 38.75
N ASP A 3 14.65 -21.98 37.50
CA ASP A 3 15.20 -20.86 36.74
C ASP A 3 14.41 -20.67 35.44
N GLU A 4 13.80 -19.49 35.32
CA GLU A 4 12.99 -19.07 34.17
C GLU A 4 13.81 -19.07 32.87
N GLU A 5 15.11 -18.73 32.95
CA GLU A 5 15.99 -18.67 31.79
C GLU A 5 16.36 -20.07 31.27
N GLN A 6 16.59 -21.02 32.18
CA GLN A 6 16.81 -22.43 31.81
C GLN A 6 15.57 -23.05 31.16
N LEU A 7 14.39 -22.75 31.69
CA LEU A 7 13.12 -23.17 31.09
C LEU A 7 13.00 -22.64 29.65
N LEU A 8 13.25 -21.34 29.45
CA LEU A 8 13.19 -20.69 28.15
C LEU A 8 14.22 -21.27 27.18
N SER A 9 15.44 -21.55 27.63
CA SER A 9 16.49 -22.22 26.84
C SER A 9 16.05 -23.61 26.36
N ILE A 10 15.43 -24.42 27.22
CA ILE A 10 14.90 -25.74 26.84
C ILE A 10 13.78 -25.60 25.79
N PHE A 11 12.87 -24.63 25.97
CA PHE A 11 11.82 -24.36 24.99
C PHE A 11 12.38 -23.96 23.62
N VAL A 12 13.33 -23.02 23.58
CA VAL A 12 13.96 -22.58 22.32
C VAL A 12 14.72 -23.74 21.66
N LYS A 13 15.48 -24.53 22.42
CA LYS A 13 16.16 -25.72 21.90
C LYS A 13 15.15 -26.66 21.24
N LYS A 14 14.01 -26.92 21.89
CA LYS A 14 12.97 -27.78 21.33
C LYS A 14 12.38 -27.21 20.04
N LEU A 15 12.14 -25.91 19.96
CA LEU A 15 11.67 -25.26 18.72
C LEU A 15 12.69 -25.43 17.58
N PHE A 16 13.98 -25.21 17.84
CA PHE A 16 15.02 -25.38 16.82
C PHE A 16 15.21 -26.84 16.40
N THR A 17 15.17 -27.77 17.34
CA THR A 17 15.15 -29.20 17.04
C THR A 17 13.99 -29.56 16.12
N ASN A 18 12.80 -29.00 16.34
CA ASN A 18 11.64 -29.23 15.47
C ASN A 18 11.82 -28.62 14.06
N LEU A 19 12.69 -27.62 13.88
CA LEU A 19 12.95 -27.03 12.57
C LEU A 19 14.15 -27.68 11.84
N GLN A 20 15.03 -28.37 12.59
CA GLN A 20 16.22 -29.06 12.08
C GLN A 20 15.90 -30.41 11.42
N TYR A 21 14.89 -31.13 11.88
CA TYR A 21 14.58 -32.46 11.35
C TYR A 21 13.51 -32.42 10.25
N SER A 22 13.90 -32.88 9.04
CA SER A 22 13.10 -32.88 7.80
C SER A 22 11.95 -33.89 7.75
N ILE A 23 11.78 -34.73 8.78
CA ILE A 23 10.73 -35.77 8.86
C ILE A 23 9.40 -35.20 9.40
N ILE A 24 9.34 -33.90 9.65
CA ILE A 24 8.27 -33.26 10.39
C ILE A 24 7.12 -32.82 9.48
N THR A 25 5.88 -33.06 9.94
CA THR A 25 4.67 -32.61 9.25
C THR A 25 4.62 -31.09 9.09
N ASP A 26 4.15 -30.62 7.94
CA ASP A 26 3.85 -29.22 7.61
C ASP A 26 3.22 -28.40 8.75
N LYS A 27 2.23 -29.00 9.44
CA LYS A 27 1.51 -28.36 10.55
C LYS A 27 2.41 -28.11 11.76
N LEU A 28 3.38 -28.98 12.03
CA LEU A 28 4.30 -28.79 13.15
C LEU A 28 5.30 -27.67 12.84
N ILE A 29 5.76 -27.53 11.59
CA ILE A 29 6.60 -26.38 11.18
C ILE A 29 5.81 -25.08 11.33
N GLU A 30 4.57 -25.03 10.83
CA GLU A 30 3.69 -23.86 10.97
C GLU A 30 3.51 -23.46 12.45
N ARG A 31 3.19 -24.42 13.33
CA ARG A 31 3.03 -24.16 14.77
C ARG A 31 4.34 -23.77 15.45
N THR A 32 5.46 -24.37 15.05
CA THR A 32 6.78 -24.08 15.62
C THR A 32 7.24 -22.67 15.26
N VAL A 33 7.12 -22.28 13.98
CA VAL A 33 7.42 -20.93 13.51
C VAL A 33 6.46 -19.91 14.12
N GLY A 34 5.16 -20.24 14.23
CA GLY A 34 4.18 -19.39 14.92
C GLY A 34 4.55 -19.14 16.37
N CYS A 35 4.83 -20.21 17.13
CA CYS A 35 5.23 -20.12 18.53
C CYS A 35 6.54 -19.32 18.70
N PHE A 36 7.54 -19.55 17.84
CA PHE A 36 8.78 -18.79 17.85
C PHE A 36 8.52 -17.29 17.58
N ASN A 37 7.69 -16.98 16.58
CA ASN A 37 7.30 -15.61 16.29
C ASN A 37 6.59 -14.95 17.48
N ASP A 38 5.66 -15.64 18.14
CA ASP A 38 4.93 -15.14 19.31
C ASP A 38 5.87 -14.80 20.47
N LEU A 39 6.89 -15.63 20.73
CA LEU A 39 7.91 -15.38 21.75
C LEU A 39 8.71 -14.09 21.51
N THR A 40 8.86 -13.66 20.26
CA THR A 40 9.64 -12.47 19.88
C THR A 40 8.85 -11.15 19.85
N HIS A 41 7.56 -11.13 20.15
CA HIS A 41 6.78 -9.88 20.13
C HIS A 41 7.01 -8.98 21.36
N GLY A 42 7.37 -9.56 22.50
CA GLY A 42 7.58 -8.81 23.73
C GLY A 42 8.99 -8.24 23.85
N TYR A 43 9.12 -6.94 24.13
CA TYR A 43 10.43 -6.27 24.37
C TYR A 43 11.28 -7.03 25.39
N GLN A 44 10.71 -7.36 26.56
CA GLN A 44 11.43 -8.08 27.63
C GLN A 44 11.75 -9.52 27.23
N SER A 45 10.86 -10.17 26.47
CA SER A 45 11.06 -11.53 25.99
C SER A 45 12.26 -11.59 25.04
N VAL A 46 12.35 -10.68 24.07
CA VAL A 46 13.48 -10.63 23.13
C VAL A 46 14.79 -10.38 23.86
N ARG A 47 14.82 -9.44 24.81
CA ARG A 47 16.02 -9.13 25.60
C ARG A 47 16.54 -10.34 26.41
N LYS A 48 15.65 -11.19 26.91
CA LYS A 48 16.03 -12.46 27.57
C LYS A 48 16.47 -13.52 26.56
N LEU A 49 15.72 -13.68 25.46
CA LEU A 49 15.98 -14.68 24.42
C LEU A 49 17.36 -14.54 23.80
N VAL A 50 17.73 -13.32 23.45
CA VAL A 50 18.99 -13.01 22.76
C VAL A 50 20.22 -13.44 23.57
N LYS A 51 20.14 -13.48 24.90
CA LYS A 51 21.25 -13.92 25.77
C LYS A 51 21.43 -15.44 25.84
N LEU A 52 20.49 -16.21 25.31
CA LEU A 52 20.52 -17.67 25.42
C LEU A 52 21.47 -18.27 24.38
N ASP A 53 22.34 -19.20 24.80
CA ASP A 53 23.27 -19.91 23.91
C ASP A 53 22.62 -20.49 22.63
N PRO A 54 21.41 -21.09 22.67
CA PRO A 54 20.75 -21.59 21.46
C PRO A 54 20.46 -20.49 20.44
N ILE A 55 20.07 -19.29 20.90
CA ILE A 55 19.78 -18.14 20.02
C ILE A 55 21.09 -17.61 19.43
N GLN A 56 22.16 -17.51 20.23
CA GLN A 56 23.47 -17.09 19.74
C GLN A 56 24.04 -18.05 18.69
N TYR A 57 23.95 -19.35 18.93
CA TYR A 57 24.31 -20.36 17.95
C TYR A 57 23.48 -20.22 16.66
N PHE A 58 22.18 -19.95 16.81
CA PHE A 58 21.26 -19.77 15.70
C PHE A 58 21.55 -18.52 14.86
N ILE A 59 21.80 -17.36 15.47
CA ILE A 59 22.11 -16.12 14.75
C ILE A 59 23.32 -16.35 13.83
N ASN A 60 24.33 -17.09 14.31
CA ASN A 60 25.51 -17.44 13.52
C ASN A 60 25.25 -18.55 12.47
N ASN A 61 24.16 -19.31 12.57
CA ASN A 61 23.88 -20.49 11.74
C ASN A 61 22.40 -20.56 11.31
N HIS A 62 21.89 -19.51 10.66
CA HIS A 62 20.46 -19.39 10.30
C HIS A 62 20.11 -19.90 8.88
N THR A 63 21.03 -20.63 8.23
CA THR A 63 20.88 -21.05 6.83
C THR A 63 20.03 -22.31 6.67
N GLN A 64 19.78 -22.68 5.40
CA GLN A 64 19.12 -23.93 5.03
C GLN A 64 19.85 -25.20 5.50
N ASP A 65 21.14 -25.10 5.82
CA ASP A 65 21.95 -26.23 6.31
C ASP A 65 21.51 -26.65 7.71
N LEU A 66 21.14 -25.67 8.55
CA LEU A 66 20.55 -25.93 9.86
C LEU A 66 19.04 -26.11 9.78
N PHE A 67 18.36 -25.45 8.85
CA PHE A 67 16.90 -25.45 8.73
C PHE A 67 16.43 -25.91 7.35
N PRO A 68 16.20 -27.22 7.14
CA PRO A 68 15.81 -27.78 5.85
C PRO A 68 14.53 -27.18 5.25
N PHE A 69 13.62 -26.65 6.08
CA PHE A 69 12.40 -26.02 5.60
C PHE A 69 12.64 -24.73 4.78
N LEU A 70 13.82 -24.11 4.93
CA LEU A 70 14.26 -22.94 4.17
C LEU A 70 14.78 -23.30 2.76
N HIS A 71 15.06 -24.58 2.49
CA HIS A 71 15.61 -24.99 1.21
C HIS A 71 14.62 -24.71 0.06
N PRO A 72 15.06 -24.14 -1.09
CA PRO A 72 14.19 -23.83 -2.23
C PRO A 72 13.45 -25.05 -2.79
N THR A 73 14.05 -26.25 -2.72
CA THR A 73 13.39 -27.48 -3.17
C THR A 73 12.42 -28.08 -2.16
N SER A 74 12.35 -27.58 -0.92
CA SER A 74 11.35 -28.00 0.07
C SER A 74 9.92 -27.63 -0.38
N THR A 75 9.77 -26.68 -1.32
CA THR A 75 8.48 -26.42 -1.98
C THR A 75 8.16 -27.39 -3.11
N LEU A 76 9.18 -28.00 -3.73
CA LEU A 76 9.11 -28.91 -4.89
C LEU A 76 8.96 -30.38 -4.46
N ASN A 77 9.72 -30.83 -3.45
CA ASN A 77 9.75 -32.21 -2.96
C ASN A 77 8.84 -32.42 -1.74
N ARG A 78 7.60 -31.90 -1.79
CA ARG A 78 6.66 -32.05 -0.68
C ARG A 78 6.08 -33.46 -0.65
N PRO A 79 5.96 -34.08 0.55
CA PRO A 79 5.26 -35.35 0.66
C PRO A 79 3.83 -35.20 0.12
N GLN A 80 3.36 -36.15 -0.69
CA GLN A 80 2.07 -36.08 -1.40
C GLN A 80 0.84 -35.83 -0.51
N ASN A 81 1.00 -35.88 0.82
CA ASN A 81 -0.02 -35.62 1.84
C ASN A 81 0.03 -34.19 2.45
N SER A 82 0.77 -33.24 1.87
CA SER A 82 0.84 -31.85 2.35
C SER A 82 -0.39 -31.02 1.98
N ASN A 83 -1.12 -30.49 2.97
CA ASN A 83 -2.28 -29.61 2.74
C ASN A 83 -1.92 -28.11 2.61
N LEU A 84 -0.66 -27.71 2.83
CA LEU A 84 -0.25 -26.31 2.69
C LEU A 84 -0.07 -25.93 1.21
N THR A 85 -0.30 -24.66 0.86
CA THR A 85 0.04 -24.16 -0.49
C THR A 85 1.50 -23.70 -0.54
N VAL A 86 2.14 -23.66 -1.73
CA VAL A 86 3.49 -23.06 -1.91
C VAL A 86 3.55 -21.65 -1.32
N SER A 87 2.46 -20.88 -1.47
CA SER A 87 2.34 -19.52 -0.94
C SER A 87 2.25 -19.45 0.59
N SER A 88 1.65 -20.47 1.22
CA SER A 88 1.58 -20.60 2.68
C SER A 88 2.93 -21.02 3.24
N TRP A 89 3.59 -21.99 2.62
CA TRP A 89 4.93 -22.42 3.01
C TRP A 89 5.95 -21.29 2.95
N SER A 90 6.03 -20.59 1.82
CA SER A 90 6.92 -19.44 1.66
C SER A 90 6.59 -18.27 2.59
N SER A 91 5.38 -18.20 3.15
CA SER A 91 5.03 -17.22 4.17
C SER A 91 5.63 -17.54 5.55
N LEU A 92 5.86 -18.82 5.86
CA LEU A 92 6.54 -19.24 7.09
C LEU A 92 7.96 -18.71 7.15
N ARG A 93 8.66 -18.67 6.01
CA ARG A 93 9.99 -18.05 5.89
C ARG A 93 9.96 -16.57 6.28
N THR A 94 8.98 -15.81 5.78
CA THR A 94 8.81 -14.40 6.15
C THR A 94 8.54 -14.25 7.65
N THR A 95 7.68 -15.09 8.24
CA THR A 95 7.39 -15.05 9.68
C THR A 95 8.63 -15.39 10.50
N PHE A 96 9.38 -16.42 10.08
CA PHE A 96 10.63 -16.83 10.71
C PHE A 96 11.65 -15.69 10.73
N TYR A 97 11.99 -15.13 9.56
CA TYR A 97 12.95 -14.03 9.48
C TYR A 97 12.44 -12.71 10.08
N SER A 98 11.13 -12.53 10.23
CA SER A 98 10.60 -11.43 11.05
C SER A 98 10.92 -11.62 12.53
N ALA A 99 10.72 -12.83 13.07
CA ALA A 99 11.14 -13.15 14.43
C ALA A 99 12.65 -12.95 14.63
N VAL A 100 13.46 -13.38 13.65
CA VAL A 100 14.92 -13.13 13.65
C VAL A 100 15.23 -11.64 13.66
N GLY A 101 14.66 -10.87 12.73
CA GLY A 101 14.92 -9.44 12.62
C GLY A 101 14.59 -8.68 13.90
N ARG A 102 13.53 -9.06 14.63
CA ARG A 102 13.23 -8.47 15.94
C ARG A 102 14.34 -8.73 16.94
N MET A 103 14.99 -9.88 16.92
CA MET A 103 16.12 -10.19 17.81
C MET A 103 17.39 -9.42 17.43
N LEU A 104 17.69 -9.30 16.13
CA LEU A 104 18.88 -8.58 15.66
C LEU A 104 18.89 -7.12 16.08
N VAL A 105 17.72 -6.46 16.09
CA VAL A 105 17.58 -5.07 16.53
C VAL A 105 18.01 -4.88 18.00
N TYR A 106 17.99 -5.94 18.83
CA TYR A 106 18.49 -5.88 20.20
C TYR A 106 19.91 -6.42 20.35
N GLU A 107 20.28 -7.39 19.53
CA GLU A 107 21.58 -8.02 19.62
C GLU A 107 22.70 -7.12 19.09
N PHE A 108 22.41 -6.37 18.03
CA PHE A 108 23.38 -5.49 17.40
C PHE A 108 23.09 -4.03 17.75
N ARG A 109 24.15 -3.33 18.15
CA ARG A 109 24.14 -1.88 18.30
C ARG A 109 24.50 -1.24 16.97
N TYR A 110 23.48 -0.91 16.20
CA TYR A 110 23.64 -0.21 14.91
C TYR A 110 24.18 1.23 15.01
N ASP A 111 24.44 1.72 16.22
CA ASP A 111 25.01 3.04 16.50
C ASP A 111 26.53 2.99 16.76
N ASP A 112 27.10 1.80 16.99
CA ASP A 112 28.51 1.59 17.32
C ASP A 112 29.15 0.68 16.25
N ASP A 113 30.30 1.06 15.68
CA ASP A 113 30.99 0.30 14.62
C ASP A 113 31.47 -1.10 15.10
N ASP A 114 31.45 -1.37 16.41
CA ASP A 114 31.93 -2.61 17.03
C ASP A 114 31.14 -3.86 16.59
N ASP A 115 29.88 -3.71 16.16
CA ASP A 115 29.02 -4.82 15.74
C ASP A 115 28.96 -5.00 14.20
N ASP A 116 29.64 -4.16 13.41
CA ASP A 116 29.58 -4.22 11.93
C ASP A 116 30.05 -5.57 11.38
N ASP A 117 31.15 -6.11 11.90
CA ASP A 117 31.67 -7.44 11.50
C ASP A 117 30.64 -8.55 11.77
N ARG A 118 29.87 -8.43 12.85
CA ARG A 118 28.86 -9.41 13.25
C ARG A 118 27.61 -9.30 12.38
N ILE A 119 27.23 -8.06 12.02
CA ILE A 119 26.17 -7.80 11.05
C ILE A 119 26.58 -8.35 9.68
N GLU A 120 27.81 -8.14 9.24
CA GLU A 120 28.32 -8.67 7.97
C GLU A 120 28.34 -10.21 7.98
N ALA A 121 28.80 -10.82 9.07
CA ALA A 121 28.76 -12.28 9.23
C ALA A 121 27.33 -12.82 9.17
N PHE A 122 26.37 -12.16 9.84
CA PHE A 122 24.95 -12.50 9.73
C PHE A 122 24.42 -12.33 8.31
N MET A 123 24.79 -11.27 7.60
CA MET A 123 24.31 -10.99 6.25
C MET A 123 24.98 -11.84 5.17
N SER A 124 26.13 -12.46 5.44
CA SER A 124 26.94 -13.22 4.47
C SER A 124 26.17 -14.32 3.71
N PRO A 125 25.29 -15.14 4.33
CA PRO A 125 24.48 -16.11 3.59
C PRO A 125 23.55 -15.45 2.57
N PHE A 126 22.96 -14.29 2.90
CA PHE A 126 22.15 -13.52 1.97
C PHE A 126 23.00 -12.90 0.86
N THR A 127 24.17 -12.35 1.22
CA THR A 127 25.16 -11.80 0.28
C THR A 127 25.57 -12.84 -0.76
N ASN A 128 25.84 -14.08 -0.34
CA ASN A 128 26.21 -15.18 -1.24
C ASN A 128 25.08 -15.53 -2.21
N HIS A 129 23.84 -15.65 -1.72
CA HIS A 129 22.67 -15.92 -2.56
C HIS A 129 22.39 -14.78 -3.56
N CYS A 130 22.42 -13.54 -3.10
CA CYS A 130 22.20 -12.37 -3.95
C CYS A 130 23.32 -12.23 -4.98
N THR A 131 24.59 -12.44 -4.60
CA THR A 131 25.74 -12.37 -5.53
C THR A 131 25.64 -13.44 -6.62
N ARG A 132 25.25 -14.68 -6.27
CA ARG A 132 24.98 -15.74 -7.25
C ARG A 132 23.87 -15.32 -8.23
N LEU A 133 22.79 -14.71 -7.74
CA LEU A 133 21.71 -14.23 -8.60
C LEU A 133 22.17 -13.04 -9.47
N VAL A 134 22.94 -12.10 -8.94
CA VAL A 134 23.51 -10.98 -9.72
C VAL A 134 24.36 -11.51 -10.87
N GLN A 135 25.16 -12.56 -10.65
CA GLN A 135 25.93 -13.21 -11.72
C GLN A 135 25.03 -13.83 -12.80
N ILE A 136 23.94 -14.49 -12.42
CA ILE A 136 22.95 -15.06 -13.35
C ILE A 136 22.30 -13.95 -14.20
N PHE A 137 22.05 -12.78 -13.62
CA PHE A 137 21.44 -11.63 -14.29
C PHE A 137 22.46 -10.61 -14.83
N LYS A 138 23.74 -10.97 -14.93
CA LYS A 138 24.82 -10.03 -15.31
C LYS A 138 24.65 -9.47 -16.72
N GLU A 139 24.11 -10.28 -17.63
CA GLU A 139 23.84 -9.89 -19.02
C GLU A 139 22.61 -9.00 -19.15
N PHE A 140 21.79 -8.89 -18.10
CA PHE A 140 20.65 -7.97 -18.07
C PHE A 140 21.13 -6.56 -17.70
N PRO A 141 20.74 -5.52 -18.47
CA PRO A 141 21.13 -4.15 -18.20
C PRO A 141 20.52 -3.63 -16.90
N ASP A 142 21.20 -2.66 -16.28
CA ASP A 142 20.69 -1.98 -15.09
C ASP A 142 19.61 -0.97 -15.46
N PHE A 143 18.42 -1.15 -14.89
CA PHE A 143 17.26 -0.29 -15.16
C PHE A 143 17.43 1.16 -14.70
N SER A 144 18.39 1.43 -13.81
CA SER A 144 18.74 2.79 -13.41
C SER A 144 19.35 3.63 -14.54
N SER A 145 19.77 3.00 -15.65
CA SER A 145 20.40 3.65 -16.81
C SER A 145 19.53 3.72 -18.06
N LEU A 146 18.34 3.10 -18.04
CA LEU A 146 17.49 2.95 -19.22
C LEU A 146 16.39 4.02 -19.27
N ASN A 147 16.20 4.61 -20.45
CA ASN A 147 15.04 5.46 -20.75
C ASN A 147 13.76 4.60 -20.91
N PRO A 148 12.58 5.07 -20.47
CA PRO A 148 11.29 4.32 -20.47
C PRO A 148 10.92 3.63 -21.80
N GLY A 149 11.34 4.15 -22.95
CA GLY A 149 11.08 3.59 -24.28
C GLY A 149 11.93 2.37 -24.65
N GLN A 150 13.07 2.15 -24.00
CA GLN A 150 13.96 1.01 -24.27
C GLN A 150 13.57 -0.25 -23.47
N PHE A 151 12.72 -0.11 -22.46
CA PHE A 151 12.23 -1.22 -21.63
C PHE A 151 11.36 -2.22 -22.40
N ALA A 152 10.70 -1.83 -23.50
CA ALA A 152 9.80 -2.71 -24.22
C ALA A 152 10.53 -3.75 -25.10
N ALA A 153 11.76 -3.44 -25.54
CA ALA A 153 12.45 -4.13 -26.63
C ALA A 153 13.28 -5.37 -26.21
N MET A 154 13.41 -5.68 -24.92
CA MET A 154 14.26 -6.79 -24.46
C MET A 154 13.44 -8.06 -24.21
N ILE A 155 13.59 -9.07 -25.07
CA ILE A 155 12.69 -10.25 -25.09
C ILE A 155 13.36 -11.58 -24.69
N GLN A 156 14.68 -11.70 -24.53
CA GLN A 156 15.28 -13.02 -24.31
C GLN A 156 16.23 -13.07 -23.11
N PHE A 157 15.78 -13.70 -22.03
CA PHE A 157 16.63 -14.20 -20.93
C PHE A 157 16.94 -15.67 -21.18
N ASN A 158 18.19 -15.99 -21.47
CA ASN A 158 18.67 -17.36 -21.62
C ASN A 158 19.67 -17.66 -20.48
N PRO A 159 19.22 -18.27 -19.36
CA PRO A 159 20.13 -18.62 -18.29
C PRO A 159 21.08 -19.74 -18.76
N THR A 160 22.38 -19.46 -18.78
CA THR A 160 23.42 -20.40 -19.22
C THR A 160 23.72 -21.51 -18.21
N SER A 161 23.30 -21.37 -16.95
CA SER A 161 23.78 -22.21 -15.84
C SER A 161 22.71 -22.82 -14.92
N ALA A 162 21.43 -22.48 -15.04
CA ALA A 162 20.38 -22.95 -14.14
C ALA A 162 19.01 -22.99 -14.82
N SER A 163 18.12 -23.89 -14.39
CA SER A 163 16.75 -23.91 -14.91
C SER A 163 15.96 -22.69 -14.44
N LEU A 164 14.98 -22.23 -15.23
CA LEU A 164 14.11 -21.11 -14.85
C LEU A 164 13.37 -21.36 -13.52
N ASP A 165 13.03 -22.62 -13.22
CA ASP A 165 12.29 -23.00 -12.02
C ASP A 165 13.17 -22.97 -10.76
N GLU A 166 14.46 -23.31 -10.89
CA GLU A 166 15.44 -23.15 -9.82
C GLU A 166 15.67 -21.67 -9.51
N ILE A 167 15.85 -20.84 -10.55
CA ILE A 167 16.06 -19.40 -10.41
C ILE A 167 14.82 -18.77 -9.73
N GLN A 168 13.62 -19.13 -10.18
CA GLN A 168 12.38 -18.71 -9.54
C GLN A 168 12.35 -19.08 -8.05
N SER A 169 12.66 -20.33 -7.70
CA SER A 169 12.58 -20.80 -6.31
C SER A 169 13.57 -20.07 -5.41
N LEU A 170 14.78 -19.79 -5.92
CA LEU A 170 15.79 -18.98 -5.24
C LEU A 170 15.31 -17.54 -5.00
N ILE A 171 14.75 -16.89 -6.03
CA ILE A 171 14.21 -15.52 -5.93
C ILE A 171 13.06 -15.44 -4.93
N ILE A 172 12.11 -16.39 -4.98
CA ILE A 172 11.00 -16.43 -4.03
C ILE A 172 11.53 -16.60 -2.61
N GLY A 173 12.51 -17.48 -2.40
CA GLY A 173 13.12 -17.71 -1.10
C GLY A 173 13.75 -16.44 -0.52
N ILE A 174 14.71 -15.87 -1.24
CA ILE A 174 15.47 -14.70 -0.75
C ILE A 174 14.56 -13.50 -0.49
N ILE A 175 13.59 -13.21 -1.36
CA ILE A 175 12.68 -12.07 -1.17
C ILE A 175 11.80 -12.26 0.06
N ARG A 176 11.37 -13.49 0.34
CA ARG A 176 10.52 -13.78 1.50
C ARG A 176 11.28 -13.65 2.80
N ASP A 177 12.55 -14.03 2.80
CA ASP A 177 13.46 -13.90 3.93
C ASP A 177 13.76 -12.43 4.21
N LEU A 178 14.22 -11.70 3.17
CA LEU A 178 14.53 -10.27 3.26
C LEU A 178 13.31 -9.43 3.63
N ARG A 179 12.11 -9.78 3.15
CA ARG A 179 10.86 -9.14 3.56
C ARG A 179 10.57 -9.34 5.04
N GLY A 180 10.79 -10.55 5.56
CA GLY A 180 10.63 -10.85 6.98
C GLY A 180 11.58 -10.00 7.81
N LEU A 181 12.86 -10.03 7.44
CA LEU A 181 13.92 -9.26 8.09
C LEU A 181 13.59 -7.76 8.11
N CYS A 182 13.38 -7.17 6.94
CA CYS A 182 13.06 -5.74 6.77
C CYS A 182 11.82 -5.31 7.56
N SER A 183 10.79 -6.16 7.68
CA SER A 183 9.57 -5.82 8.42
C SER A 183 9.77 -5.59 9.91
N SER A 184 10.89 -6.06 10.44
CA SER A 184 11.22 -6.02 11.87
C SER A 184 12.28 -4.97 12.20
N LEU A 185 12.95 -4.41 11.18
CA LEU A 185 13.89 -3.32 11.31
C LEU A 185 13.10 -2.00 11.43
N LEU A 186 12.75 -1.65 12.67
CA LEU A 186 11.96 -0.47 13.00
C LEU A 186 12.81 0.75 13.37
N SER A 187 14.07 0.56 13.78
CA SER A 187 14.98 1.68 14.05
C SER A 187 15.56 2.27 12.76
N LYS A 188 15.81 3.58 12.80
CA LYS A 188 16.45 4.32 11.69
C LYS A 188 17.78 3.69 11.30
N GLN A 189 18.62 3.35 12.27
CA GLN A 189 19.97 2.86 12.03
C GLN A 189 19.97 1.45 11.44
N ALA A 190 19.16 0.54 11.99
CA ALA A 190 19.04 -0.82 11.46
C ALA A 190 18.48 -0.82 10.04
N TYR A 191 17.48 0.02 9.76
CA TYR A 191 16.95 0.18 8.40
C TYR A 191 18.00 0.76 7.45
N ASN A 192 18.75 1.80 7.85
CA ASN A 192 19.80 2.39 7.02
C ASN A 192 20.94 1.41 6.75
N SER A 193 21.39 0.64 7.75
CA SER A 193 22.39 -0.43 7.57
C SER A 193 21.91 -1.47 6.54
N PHE A 194 20.68 -1.96 6.70
CA PHE A 194 20.06 -2.89 5.75
C PHE A 194 19.92 -2.29 4.35
N PHE A 195 19.51 -1.03 4.23
CA PHE A 195 19.36 -0.36 2.93
C PHE A 195 20.71 -0.13 2.24
N ASN A 196 21.76 0.22 2.98
CA ASN A 196 23.13 0.36 2.46
C ASN A 196 23.69 -0.97 1.96
N TRP A 197 23.34 -2.08 2.61
CA TRP A 197 23.68 -3.42 2.10
C TRP A 197 22.89 -3.76 0.83
N LEU A 198 21.60 -3.40 0.77
CA LEU A 198 20.69 -3.74 -0.31
C LEU A 198 20.96 -2.95 -1.61
N TYR A 199 21.20 -1.64 -1.50
CA TYR A 199 21.43 -0.73 -2.62
C TYR A 199 22.89 -0.23 -2.61
N PRO A 200 23.59 -0.23 -3.76
CA PRO A 200 23.11 -0.44 -5.13
C PRO A 200 23.18 -1.89 -5.62
N SER A 201 23.84 -2.78 -4.89
CA SER A 201 24.29 -4.07 -5.42
C SER A 201 23.17 -5.07 -5.72
N TYR A 202 22.09 -5.07 -4.92
CA TYR A 202 21.09 -6.13 -4.95
C TYR A 202 19.66 -5.66 -5.23
N LEU A 203 19.30 -4.40 -4.97
CA LEU A 203 17.97 -3.89 -5.29
C LEU A 203 17.63 -3.99 -6.80
N PRO A 204 18.54 -3.66 -7.74
CA PRO A 204 18.29 -3.77 -9.18
C PRO A 204 18.03 -5.21 -9.65
N LEU A 205 18.60 -6.22 -8.97
CA LEU A 205 18.35 -7.63 -9.26
C LEU A 205 16.84 -7.96 -9.18
N PHE A 206 16.13 -7.40 -8.19
CA PHE A 206 14.71 -7.68 -8.02
C PHE A 206 13.84 -7.04 -9.10
N LEU A 207 14.28 -5.92 -9.67
CA LEU A 207 13.66 -5.35 -10.86
C LEU A 207 13.89 -6.26 -12.08
N LYS A 208 15.08 -6.84 -12.21
CA LYS A 208 15.41 -7.78 -13.32
C LYS A 208 14.57 -9.04 -13.21
N ALA A 209 14.44 -9.56 -11.99
CA ALA A 209 13.55 -10.67 -11.70
C ALA A 209 12.08 -10.36 -12.02
N ALA A 210 11.57 -9.18 -11.65
CA ALA A 210 10.20 -8.77 -11.95
C ALA A 210 9.95 -8.66 -13.46
N TYR A 211 10.94 -8.16 -14.21
CA TYR A 211 10.87 -8.03 -15.65
C TYR A 211 10.89 -9.39 -16.37
N VAL A 212 11.73 -10.33 -15.94
CA VAL A 212 11.85 -11.66 -16.56
C VAL A 212 10.66 -12.55 -16.22
N PHE A 213 10.23 -12.57 -14.95
CA PHE A 213 9.15 -13.44 -14.47
C PHE A 213 7.79 -12.72 -14.42
N TYR A 214 7.49 -11.89 -15.42
CA TYR A 214 6.26 -11.09 -15.48
C TYR A 214 4.99 -11.93 -15.60
N ASP A 215 5.10 -13.15 -16.10
CA ASP A 215 4.05 -14.16 -16.30
C ASP A 215 3.78 -14.98 -15.01
N ARG A 216 4.77 -15.06 -14.10
CA ARG A 216 4.70 -15.95 -12.93
C ARG A 216 4.26 -15.22 -11.67
N LYS A 217 2.99 -15.39 -11.30
CA LYS A 217 2.39 -14.78 -10.10
C LYS A 217 3.05 -15.10 -8.78
N ASP A 218 3.72 -16.24 -8.69
CA ASP A 218 4.41 -16.66 -7.48
C ASP A 218 5.72 -15.88 -7.26
N VAL A 219 6.24 -15.22 -8.29
CA VAL A 219 7.47 -14.40 -8.24
C VAL A 219 7.16 -12.92 -8.05
N TYR A 220 6.33 -12.32 -8.92
CA TYR A 220 6.07 -10.88 -8.84
C TYR A 220 5.28 -10.48 -7.59
N ASN A 221 4.41 -11.33 -7.04
CA ASN A 221 3.67 -11.02 -5.82
C ASN A 221 4.59 -10.84 -4.59
N PRO A 222 5.53 -11.75 -4.27
CA PRO A 222 6.55 -11.52 -3.26
C PRO A 222 7.37 -10.25 -3.49
N ILE A 223 7.80 -9.98 -4.74
CA ILE A 223 8.58 -8.78 -5.07
C ILE A 223 7.80 -7.52 -4.70
N LEU A 224 6.56 -7.38 -5.19
CA LEU A 224 5.70 -6.23 -4.87
C LEU A 224 5.51 -6.08 -3.37
N LYS A 225 5.29 -7.19 -2.64
CA LYS A 225 5.11 -7.16 -1.19
C LYS A 225 6.39 -6.79 -0.42
N PHE A 226 7.56 -7.09 -0.97
CA PHE A 226 8.84 -6.68 -0.41
C PHE A 226 9.07 -5.19 -0.62
N PHE A 227 8.81 -4.66 -1.82
CA PHE A 227 8.88 -3.22 -2.09
C PHE A 227 7.88 -2.41 -1.27
N HIS A 228 6.64 -2.91 -1.11
CA HIS A 228 5.69 -2.31 -0.18
C HIS A 228 6.21 -2.26 1.26
N GLU A 229 6.95 -3.30 1.69
CA GLU A 229 7.59 -3.28 3.00
C GLU A 229 8.71 -2.27 3.03
N LEU A 230 9.59 -2.19 2.01
CA LEU A 230 10.68 -1.23 1.93
C LEU A 230 10.19 0.23 2.01
N THR A 231 9.09 0.57 1.34
CA THR A 231 8.53 1.94 1.31
C THR A 231 7.62 2.27 2.48
N SER A 232 7.36 1.31 3.39
CA SER A 232 6.50 1.55 4.54
C SER A 232 7.26 2.29 5.65
N ASN A 233 6.82 3.51 5.99
CA ASN A 233 7.41 4.31 7.06
C ASN A 233 6.80 3.97 8.44
N ARG A 234 7.11 2.78 8.98
CA ARG A 234 6.70 2.41 10.33
C ARG A 234 7.65 3.01 11.36
N GLN A 235 7.10 3.66 12.39
CA GLN A 235 7.88 4.29 13.47
C GLN A 235 8.95 5.26 12.96
N GLU A 236 8.67 5.98 11.88
CA GLU A 236 9.59 6.97 11.29
C GLU A 236 10.97 6.41 10.91
N ARG A 237 11.05 5.12 10.59
CA ARG A 237 12.32 4.48 10.20
C ARG A 237 12.93 5.02 8.89
N LEU A 238 12.12 5.60 8.00
CA LEU A 238 12.56 6.14 6.69
C LEU A 238 13.13 7.56 6.81
N VAL A 239 13.99 7.78 7.81
CA VAL A 239 14.75 9.02 7.96
C VAL A 239 16.16 8.77 7.43
N PHE A 240 16.41 9.23 6.22
CA PHE A 240 17.74 9.16 5.62
C PHE A 240 18.56 10.38 6.03
N ASP A 241 19.88 10.22 6.06
CA ASP A 241 20.78 11.35 6.25
C ASP A 241 20.75 12.27 5.02
N SER A 242 20.75 13.58 5.25
CA SER A 242 20.75 14.64 4.22
C SER A 242 21.94 14.55 3.26
N THR A 243 23.00 13.86 3.65
CA THR A 243 24.22 13.66 2.87
C THR A 243 24.06 12.67 1.72
N LYS A 244 23.14 11.70 1.83
CA LYS A 244 22.95 10.63 0.83
C LYS A 244 21.56 10.70 0.20
N PRO A 245 21.43 10.64 -1.14
CA PRO A 245 20.13 10.67 -1.82
C PRO A 245 19.35 9.34 -1.71
N SER A 246 19.55 8.56 -0.64
CA SER A 246 18.97 7.22 -0.45
C SER A 246 17.45 7.20 -0.55
N ALA A 247 16.78 8.24 -0.03
CA ALA A 247 15.33 8.41 -0.12
C ALA A 247 14.84 8.47 -1.58
N TYR A 248 15.50 9.28 -2.41
CA TYR A 248 15.18 9.45 -3.82
C TYR A 248 15.49 8.19 -4.62
N LEU A 249 16.57 7.50 -4.28
CA LEU A 249 16.95 6.23 -4.92
C LEU A 249 15.93 5.13 -4.62
N LEU A 250 15.47 5.00 -3.36
CA LEU A 250 14.40 4.08 -3.00
C LEU A 250 13.12 4.38 -3.79
N PHE A 251 12.73 5.65 -3.90
CA PHE A 251 11.55 6.04 -4.67
C PHE A 251 11.71 5.74 -6.16
N ARG A 252 12.88 6.03 -6.75
CA ARG A 252 13.18 5.71 -8.15
C ARG A 252 13.05 4.22 -8.45
N GLU A 253 13.71 3.37 -7.68
CA GLU A 253 13.64 1.92 -7.90
C GLU A 253 12.20 1.38 -7.70
N THR A 254 11.45 1.98 -6.77
CA THR A 254 10.03 1.65 -6.57
C THR A 254 9.16 2.08 -7.76
N SER A 255 9.40 3.27 -8.32
CA SER A 255 8.71 3.75 -9.53
C SER A 255 9.01 2.85 -10.74
N ASN A 256 10.27 2.44 -10.91
CA ASN A 256 10.68 1.50 -11.96
C ASN A 256 9.97 0.15 -11.83
N LEU A 257 9.83 -0.40 -10.61
CA LEU A 257 9.07 -1.63 -10.38
C LEU A 257 7.61 -1.48 -10.82
N LEU A 258 6.98 -0.38 -10.42
CA LEU A 258 5.59 -0.09 -10.77
C LEU A 258 5.40 0.06 -12.28
N TYR A 259 6.35 0.69 -12.96
CA TYR A 259 6.36 0.82 -14.41
C TYR A 259 6.54 -0.53 -15.12
N ILE A 260 7.43 -1.41 -14.62
CA ILE A 260 7.58 -2.80 -15.13
C ILE A 260 6.26 -3.57 -14.96
N PHE A 261 5.62 -3.43 -13.80
CA PHE A 261 4.34 -4.07 -13.52
C PHE A 261 3.26 -3.60 -14.51
N GLN A 262 3.17 -2.29 -14.76
CA GLN A 262 2.24 -1.73 -15.74
C GLN A 262 2.53 -2.21 -17.17
N THR A 263 3.78 -2.12 -17.63
CA THR A 263 4.12 -2.34 -19.04
C THR A 263 4.19 -3.80 -19.45
N LYS A 264 4.52 -4.72 -18.53
CA LYS A 264 4.65 -6.15 -18.83
C LYS A 264 3.58 -6.99 -18.14
N THR A 265 3.53 -6.96 -16.81
CA THR A 265 2.66 -7.85 -16.03
C THR A 265 1.18 -7.56 -16.28
N LEU A 266 0.76 -6.30 -16.24
CA LEU A 266 -0.64 -5.93 -16.42
C LEU A 266 -1.14 -6.23 -17.83
N LEU A 267 -0.33 -5.95 -18.87
CA LEU A 267 -0.65 -6.31 -20.25
C LEU A 267 -0.80 -7.81 -20.42
N HIS A 268 0.16 -8.60 -19.93
CA HIS A 268 0.10 -10.06 -20.01
C HIS A 268 -1.14 -10.63 -19.31
N VAL A 269 -1.42 -10.17 -18.09
CA VAL A 269 -2.57 -10.64 -17.30
C VAL A 269 -3.89 -10.30 -17.99
N ASN A 270 -3.99 -9.13 -18.63
CA ASN A 270 -5.18 -8.73 -19.39
C ASN A 270 -5.41 -9.59 -20.64
N THR A 271 -4.35 -10.04 -21.31
CA THR A 271 -4.45 -10.85 -22.53
C THR A 271 -4.66 -12.35 -22.24
N THR A 272 -4.04 -12.87 -21.19
CA THR A 272 -3.93 -14.32 -20.98
C THR A 272 -4.93 -14.89 -19.99
N ILE A 273 -5.44 -14.10 -19.04
CA ILE A 273 -6.30 -14.61 -17.96
C ILE A 273 -7.76 -14.23 -18.20
N PRO A 274 -8.64 -15.20 -18.53
CA PRO A 274 -10.07 -14.92 -18.73
C PRO A 274 -10.77 -14.59 -17.41
N GLU A 275 -11.80 -13.73 -17.48
CA GLU A 275 -12.61 -13.31 -16.33
C GLU A 275 -13.50 -14.44 -15.76
N THR A 276 -13.57 -15.61 -16.43
CA THR A 276 -14.41 -16.75 -16.06
C THR A 276 -13.92 -17.53 -14.84
N ASP A 277 -12.61 -17.54 -14.57
CA ASP A 277 -12.05 -18.12 -13.33
C ASP A 277 -11.80 -17.02 -12.30
N GLY A 278 -12.81 -16.76 -11.47
CA GLY A 278 -12.74 -15.71 -10.45
C GLY A 278 -11.58 -15.84 -9.45
N ASN A 279 -11.10 -17.06 -9.17
CA ASN A 279 -10.01 -17.27 -8.22
C ASN A 279 -8.64 -16.99 -8.85
N LEU A 280 -8.42 -17.44 -10.08
CA LEU A 280 -7.21 -17.09 -10.84
C LEU A 280 -7.17 -15.60 -11.16
N PHE A 281 -8.29 -15.03 -11.60
CA PHE A 281 -8.42 -13.60 -11.88
C PHE A 281 -8.08 -12.75 -10.65
N TYR A 282 -8.64 -13.08 -9.48
CA TYR A 282 -8.32 -12.35 -8.26
C TYR A 282 -6.83 -12.47 -7.88
N LYS A 283 -6.27 -13.69 -7.89
CA LYS A 283 -4.89 -13.93 -7.45
C LYS A 283 -3.83 -13.36 -8.39
N SER A 284 -4.09 -13.36 -9.69
CA SER A 284 -3.13 -12.96 -10.72
C SER A 284 -3.30 -11.51 -11.17
N LYS A 285 -4.51 -10.92 -11.08
CA LYS A 285 -4.78 -9.53 -11.50
C LYS A 285 -5.05 -8.61 -10.32
N LEU A 286 -6.10 -8.90 -9.56
CA LEU A 286 -6.61 -7.94 -8.56
C LEU A 286 -5.71 -7.82 -7.33
N LYS A 287 -5.19 -8.93 -6.81
CA LYS A 287 -4.32 -8.94 -5.62
C LYS A 287 -2.98 -8.21 -5.84
N PRO A 288 -2.29 -8.36 -6.98
CA PRO A 288 -1.14 -7.52 -7.33
C PRO A 288 -1.51 -6.04 -7.43
N ILE A 289 -2.63 -5.70 -8.08
CA ILE A 289 -3.14 -4.32 -8.17
C ILE A 289 -3.36 -3.73 -6.77
N VAL A 290 -3.98 -4.47 -5.85
CA VAL A 290 -4.13 -4.04 -4.45
C VAL A 290 -2.78 -3.73 -3.81
N THR A 291 -1.76 -4.53 -4.10
CA THR A 291 -0.42 -4.31 -3.54
C THR A 291 0.23 -3.08 -4.17
N CYS A 292 0.08 -2.86 -5.48
CA CYS A 292 0.55 -1.65 -6.16
C CYS A 292 -0.14 -0.39 -5.62
N LEU A 293 -1.46 -0.41 -5.42
CA LEU A 293 -2.20 0.72 -4.82
C LEU A 293 -1.66 1.07 -3.43
N LYS A 294 -1.33 0.06 -2.61
CA LYS A 294 -0.69 0.28 -1.30
C LYS A 294 0.73 0.81 -1.41
N ILE A 295 1.51 0.38 -2.40
CA ILE A 295 2.84 0.97 -2.67
C ILE A 295 2.69 2.44 -3.04
N LEU A 296 1.79 2.78 -3.99
CA LEU A 296 1.50 4.17 -4.35
C LEU A 296 1.18 4.98 -3.08
N GLN A 297 0.27 4.46 -2.25
CA GLN A 297 -0.19 5.14 -1.05
C GLN A 297 0.94 5.38 -0.03
N THR A 298 1.71 4.33 0.28
CA THR A 298 2.82 4.41 1.26
C THR A 298 3.94 5.33 0.79
N CYS A 299 4.22 5.40 -0.51
CA CYS A 299 5.20 6.33 -1.04
C CYS A 299 4.78 7.79 -0.87
N LEU A 300 3.48 8.09 -1.05
CA LEU A 300 2.93 9.45 -0.90
C LEU A 300 2.83 9.88 0.57
N MET A 301 2.46 8.97 1.48
CA MET A 301 2.36 9.26 2.92
C MET A 301 3.70 9.23 3.66
N GLY A 302 4.72 8.59 3.08
CA GLY A 302 5.96 8.27 3.79
C GLY A 302 6.77 9.49 4.24
N ASN A 303 6.51 10.68 3.67
CA ASN A 303 7.19 11.96 3.96
C ASN A 303 8.73 11.94 3.87
N TYR A 304 9.32 10.91 3.26
CA TYR A 304 10.77 10.76 3.12
C TYR A 304 11.33 11.40 1.82
N VAL A 305 10.47 11.78 0.86
CA VAL A 305 10.86 12.39 -0.41
C VAL A 305 10.06 13.66 -0.68
N ASN A 306 10.75 14.73 -1.07
CA ASN A 306 10.12 15.92 -1.61
C ASN A 306 9.95 15.76 -3.13
N PHE A 307 8.70 15.57 -3.58
CA PHE A 307 8.39 15.36 -5.00
C PHE A 307 8.70 16.55 -5.91
N GLY A 308 8.82 17.77 -5.37
CA GLY A 308 9.21 18.94 -6.17
C GLY A 308 10.62 18.82 -6.77
N VAL A 309 11.47 18.00 -6.15
CA VAL A 309 12.84 17.77 -6.61
C VAL A 309 12.89 17.05 -7.96
N PHE A 310 11.97 16.12 -8.23
CA PHE A 310 11.93 15.43 -9.53
C PHE A 310 11.60 16.39 -10.67
N GLN A 311 10.72 17.37 -10.42
CA GLN A 311 10.39 18.38 -11.41
C GLN A 311 11.57 19.32 -11.69
N LEU A 312 12.39 19.62 -10.67
CA LEU A 312 13.60 20.45 -10.83
C LEU A 312 14.68 19.73 -11.65
N TYR A 313 14.86 18.43 -11.44
CA TYR A 313 15.86 17.63 -12.17
C TYR A 313 15.35 17.03 -13.49
N SER A 314 14.11 17.33 -13.90
CA SER A 314 13.47 16.73 -15.08
C SER A 314 13.51 15.20 -15.08
N ASP A 315 13.39 14.60 -13.90
CA ASP A 315 13.40 13.15 -13.73
C ASP A 315 11.96 12.60 -13.91
N PRO A 316 11.72 11.71 -14.91
CA PRO A 316 10.39 11.18 -15.20
C PRO A 316 9.86 10.20 -14.14
N CYS A 317 10.63 9.88 -13.08
CA CYS A 317 10.22 8.91 -12.07
C CYS A 317 8.87 9.19 -11.43
N PHE A 318 8.58 10.46 -11.12
CA PHE A 318 7.29 10.83 -10.52
C PHE A 318 6.14 10.76 -11.54
N ASP A 319 6.40 11.13 -12.79
CA ASP A 319 5.39 11.06 -13.85
C ASP A 319 5.05 9.60 -14.18
N ASN A 320 6.05 8.72 -14.27
CA ASN A 320 5.86 7.28 -14.45
C ASN A 320 5.02 6.69 -13.31
N PHE A 321 5.29 7.10 -12.06
CA PHE A 321 4.52 6.69 -10.90
C PHE A 321 3.03 7.08 -11.02
N LEU A 322 2.73 8.28 -11.51
CA LEU A 322 1.36 8.74 -11.76
C LEU A 322 0.71 8.06 -12.99
N GLN A 323 1.48 7.73 -14.02
CA GLN A 323 0.98 6.98 -15.18
C GLN A 323 0.56 5.56 -14.79
N VAL A 324 1.28 4.92 -13.87
CA VAL A 324 0.88 3.60 -13.33
C VAL A 324 -0.48 3.69 -12.65
N PHE A 325 -0.72 4.74 -11.86
CA PHE A 325 -2.03 4.98 -11.25
C PHE A 325 -3.13 5.07 -12.31
N ILE A 326 -2.95 5.89 -13.37
CA ILE A 326 -3.92 6.00 -14.47
C ILE A 326 -4.16 4.64 -15.14
N SER A 327 -3.10 3.88 -15.41
CA SER A 327 -3.23 2.59 -16.07
C SER A 327 -3.97 1.56 -15.21
N ILE A 328 -3.88 1.65 -13.88
CA ILE A 328 -4.67 0.83 -12.98
C ILE A 328 -6.15 1.23 -13.07
N LEU A 329 -6.46 2.53 -13.08
CA LEU A 329 -7.84 3.02 -13.23
C LEU A 329 -8.51 2.53 -14.51
N THR A 330 -7.80 2.60 -15.64
CA THR A 330 -8.35 2.18 -16.94
C THR A 330 -8.52 0.66 -17.05
N THR A 331 -7.74 -0.11 -16.30
CA THR A 331 -7.77 -1.59 -16.37
C THR A 331 -8.84 -2.22 -15.46
N VAL A 332 -9.22 -1.54 -14.37
CA VAL A 332 -10.17 -2.06 -13.38
C VAL A 332 -11.59 -1.59 -13.71
N LYS A 333 -12.47 -2.53 -14.08
CA LYS A 333 -13.90 -2.25 -14.25
C LYS A 333 -14.55 -1.85 -12.91
N LYS A 334 -15.51 -0.91 -12.94
CA LYS A 334 -16.27 -0.46 -11.75
C LYS A 334 -16.93 -1.62 -11.00
N SER A 335 -17.53 -2.57 -11.72
CA SER A 335 -18.16 -3.77 -11.13
C SER A 335 -17.19 -4.59 -10.26
N HIS A 336 -15.94 -4.74 -10.69
CA HIS A 336 -14.92 -5.44 -9.91
C HIS A 336 -14.42 -4.62 -8.72
N LEU A 337 -14.42 -3.29 -8.81
CA LEU A 337 -13.98 -2.42 -7.72
C LEU A 337 -14.84 -2.63 -6.46
N PHE A 338 -16.16 -2.70 -6.59
CA PHE A 338 -17.09 -2.87 -5.46
C PHE A 338 -17.33 -4.33 -5.06
N SER A 339 -17.07 -5.29 -5.96
CA SER A 339 -17.19 -6.72 -5.64
C SER A 339 -16.10 -7.22 -4.67
N TYR A 340 -14.95 -6.55 -4.60
CA TYR A 340 -13.79 -7.00 -3.82
C TYR A 340 -13.38 -5.95 -2.76
N PRO A 341 -13.80 -6.11 -1.48
CA PRO A 341 -13.60 -5.10 -0.43
C PRO A 341 -12.15 -4.64 -0.23
N LYS A 342 -11.18 -5.55 -0.36
CA LYS A 342 -9.74 -5.22 -0.21
C LYS A 342 -9.24 -4.29 -1.31
N LEU A 343 -9.82 -4.37 -2.50
CA LEU A 343 -9.51 -3.50 -3.63
C LEU A 343 -10.19 -2.16 -3.43
N THR A 344 -11.46 -2.15 -3.04
CA THR A 344 -12.22 -0.96 -2.70
C THR A 344 -11.48 -0.10 -1.67
N LEU A 345 -11.07 -0.70 -0.55
CA LEU A 345 -10.35 0.01 0.51
C LEU A 345 -9.00 0.57 0.05
N ALA A 346 -8.21 -0.21 -0.67
CA ALA A 346 -6.91 0.25 -1.17
C ALA A 346 -7.06 1.38 -2.19
N TYR A 347 -8.11 1.35 -3.00
CA TYR A 347 -8.43 2.39 -3.98
C TYR A 347 -8.82 3.71 -3.31
N PHE A 348 -9.82 3.70 -2.43
CA PHE A 348 -10.30 4.92 -1.79
C PHE A 348 -9.24 5.54 -0.88
N SER A 349 -8.46 4.72 -0.17
CA SER A 349 -7.37 5.22 0.67
C SER A 349 -6.24 5.87 -0.14
N LEU A 350 -5.97 5.37 -1.36
CA LEU A 350 -5.04 6.02 -2.29
C LEU A 350 -5.60 7.35 -2.82
N ILE A 351 -6.88 7.41 -3.19
CA ILE A 351 -7.50 8.64 -3.70
C ILE A 351 -7.48 9.76 -2.66
N GLU A 352 -7.81 9.44 -1.42
CA GLU A 352 -7.71 10.38 -0.29
C GLU A 352 -6.28 10.93 -0.16
N THR A 353 -5.29 10.03 -0.20
CA THR A 353 -3.88 10.41 -0.10
C THR A 353 -3.43 11.28 -1.27
N LEU A 354 -3.79 10.92 -2.51
CA LEU A 354 -3.45 11.68 -3.71
C LEU A 354 -4.09 13.06 -3.71
N ALA A 355 -5.33 13.19 -3.24
CA ALA A 355 -5.99 14.48 -3.09
C ALA A 355 -5.26 15.38 -2.08
N GLY A 356 -4.76 14.82 -0.98
CA GLY A 356 -3.97 15.57 0.00
C GLY A 356 -2.64 16.09 -0.57
N VAL A 357 -1.97 15.33 -1.44
CA VAL A 357 -0.60 15.64 -1.90
C VAL A 357 -0.55 16.39 -3.24
N LYS A 358 -1.38 16.01 -4.22
CA LYS A 358 -1.37 16.54 -5.61
C LYS A 358 -2.79 16.68 -6.17
N ILE A 359 -3.64 17.46 -5.51
CA ILE A 359 -4.99 17.75 -6.02
C ILE A 359 -4.95 18.39 -7.42
N ASP A 360 -3.94 19.22 -7.72
CA ASP A 360 -3.77 19.87 -9.03
C ASP A 360 -3.72 18.85 -10.18
N TYR A 361 -3.11 17.69 -9.94
CA TYR A 361 -3.01 16.63 -10.94
C TYR A 361 -4.35 15.93 -11.15
N LEU A 362 -5.04 15.53 -10.07
CA LEU A 362 -6.36 14.87 -10.15
C LEU A 362 -7.39 15.77 -10.82
N ALA A 363 -7.33 17.07 -10.55
CA ALA A 363 -8.27 18.03 -11.06
C ALA A 363 -8.05 18.37 -12.55
N ASN A 364 -6.85 18.14 -13.08
CA ASN A 364 -6.48 18.32 -14.48
C ASN A 364 -6.46 17.00 -15.30
N LEU A 365 -6.98 15.90 -14.74
CA LEU A 365 -7.14 14.65 -15.49
C LEU A 365 -8.09 14.85 -16.69
N SER A 366 -7.97 13.96 -17.69
CA SER A 366 -8.90 13.95 -18.81
C SER A 366 -10.33 13.66 -18.34
N GLY A 367 -11.33 14.25 -19.00
CA GLY A 367 -12.75 14.11 -18.68
C GLY A 367 -13.16 12.67 -18.32
N PRO A 368 -12.90 11.65 -19.17
CA PRO A 368 -13.29 10.27 -18.88
C PRO A 368 -12.69 9.68 -17.60
N LEU A 369 -11.43 10.01 -17.28
CA LEU A 369 -10.78 9.54 -16.06
C LEU A 369 -11.34 10.25 -14.82
N PHE A 370 -11.59 11.55 -14.95
CA PHE A 370 -12.22 12.34 -13.92
C PHE A 370 -13.65 11.85 -13.63
N GLY A 371 -14.44 11.59 -14.68
CA GLY A 371 -15.76 10.97 -14.58
C GLY A 371 -15.74 9.62 -13.89
N TYR A 372 -14.78 8.74 -14.25
CA TYR A 372 -14.61 7.46 -13.56
C TYR A 372 -14.39 7.65 -12.04
N ILE A 373 -13.50 8.57 -11.65
CA ILE A 373 -13.23 8.86 -10.23
C ILE A 373 -14.49 9.42 -9.55
N LEU A 374 -15.19 10.36 -10.17
CA LEU A 374 -16.37 10.98 -9.57
C LEU A 374 -17.55 10.00 -9.44
N GLU A 375 -17.77 9.15 -10.44
CA GLU A 375 -18.78 8.09 -10.38
C GLU A 375 -18.45 7.05 -9.29
N THR A 376 -17.19 6.62 -9.17
CA THR A 376 -16.79 5.71 -8.10
C THR A 376 -16.91 6.34 -6.71
N ILE A 377 -16.71 7.65 -6.57
CA ILE A 377 -16.94 8.38 -5.32
C ILE A 377 -18.43 8.46 -4.98
N SER A 378 -19.27 8.74 -5.98
CA SER A 378 -20.74 8.74 -5.85
C SER A 378 -21.26 7.40 -5.31
N GLU A 379 -20.85 6.29 -5.93
CA GLU A 379 -21.21 4.94 -5.50
C GLU A 379 -20.55 4.57 -4.16
N GLY A 380 -19.29 4.97 -3.95
CA GLY A 380 -18.54 4.72 -2.71
C GLY A 380 -19.16 5.38 -1.49
N PHE A 381 -19.80 6.53 -1.65
CA PHE A 381 -20.51 7.21 -0.55
C PHE A 381 -21.69 6.39 -0.03
N LEU A 382 -22.39 5.65 -0.90
CA LEU A 382 -23.51 4.78 -0.52
C LEU A 382 -23.05 3.49 0.18
N SER A 383 -21.74 3.25 0.28
CA SER A 383 -21.20 2.08 0.99
C SER A 383 -21.46 2.15 2.49
N HIS A 384 -21.76 1.00 3.11
CA HIS A 384 -21.93 0.89 4.57
C HIS A 384 -20.61 1.01 5.37
N GLU A 385 -19.46 0.96 4.69
CA GLU A 385 -18.15 1.00 5.33
C GLU A 385 -17.68 2.43 5.58
N GLN A 386 -17.56 2.80 6.87
CA GLN A 386 -17.23 4.16 7.30
C GLN A 386 -15.88 4.66 6.77
N ALA A 387 -14.89 3.78 6.60
CA ALA A 387 -13.59 4.15 6.06
C ALA A 387 -13.70 4.67 4.62
N ILE A 388 -14.56 4.05 3.79
CA ILE A 388 -14.80 4.46 2.41
C ILE A 388 -15.53 5.81 2.37
N GLN A 389 -16.59 5.95 3.17
CA GLN A 389 -17.36 7.19 3.26
C GLN A 389 -16.46 8.39 3.66
N ASN A 390 -15.60 8.19 4.66
CA ASN A 390 -14.66 9.22 5.10
C ASN A 390 -13.68 9.61 3.99
N ALA A 391 -13.07 8.63 3.30
CA ALA A 391 -12.13 8.88 2.20
C ALA A 391 -12.79 9.67 1.05
N CYS A 392 -14.02 9.31 0.67
CA CYS A 392 -14.81 10.05 -0.32
C CYS A 392 -15.06 11.51 0.12
N CYS A 393 -15.42 11.72 1.39
CA CYS A 393 -15.69 13.06 1.91
C CYS A 393 -14.43 13.93 1.95
N VAL A 394 -13.29 13.37 2.36
CA VAL A 394 -12.00 14.07 2.39
C VAL A 394 -11.54 14.44 0.98
N TYR A 395 -11.67 13.52 0.01
CA TYR A 395 -11.40 13.82 -1.39
C TYR A 395 -12.26 14.98 -1.88
N LEU A 396 -13.58 14.90 -1.69
CA LEU A 396 -14.52 15.93 -2.15
C LEU A 396 -14.21 17.28 -1.50
N ASP A 397 -14.01 17.33 -0.18
CA ASP A 397 -13.71 18.58 0.51
C ASP A 397 -12.43 19.23 -0.03
N THR A 398 -11.39 18.43 -0.25
CA THR A 398 -10.10 18.90 -0.78
C THR A 398 -10.24 19.40 -2.21
N PHE A 399 -10.96 18.65 -3.07
CA PHE A 399 -11.23 19.02 -4.45
C PHE A 399 -12.04 20.31 -4.56
N LEU A 400 -13.15 20.43 -3.82
CA LEU A 400 -14.01 21.61 -3.85
C LEU A 400 -13.26 22.82 -3.31
N THR A 401 -12.50 22.65 -2.22
CA THR A 401 -11.62 23.70 -1.69
C THR A 401 -10.60 24.17 -2.73
N TYR A 402 -10.04 23.25 -3.51
CA TYR A 402 -9.13 23.58 -4.60
C TYR A 402 -9.83 24.37 -5.71
N VAL A 403 -10.98 23.91 -6.20
CA VAL A 403 -11.78 24.59 -7.23
C VAL A 403 -12.12 26.03 -6.82
N PHE A 404 -12.57 26.23 -5.57
CA PHE A 404 -12.86 27.57 -5.06
C PHE A 404 -11.63 28.47 -4.95
N ARG A 405 -10.50 27.92 -4.53
CA ARG A 405 -9.24 28.67 -4.46
C ARG A 405 -8.75 29.06 -5.86
N SER A 406 -8.82 28.15 -6.83
CA SER A 406 -8.41 28.43 -8.21
C SER A 406 -9.34 29.40 -8.92
N ALA A 407 -10.65 29.33 -8.65
CA ALA A 407 -11.63 30.27 -9.18
C ALA A 407 -11.41 31.69 -8.62
N LYS A 408 -11.18 31.83 -7.30
CA LYS A 408 -10.88 33.13 -6.67
C LYS A 408 -9.57 33.76 -7.10
N LYS A 409 -8.56 32.94 -7.43
CA LYS A 409 -7.24 33.42 -7.88
C LYS A 409 -7.15 33.67 -9.39
N HIS A 410 -8.23 33.43 -10.16
CA HIS A 410 -8.23 33.45 -11.64
C HIS A 410 -7.13 32.57 -12.27
N SER A 411 -6.64 31.57 -11.53
CA SER A 411 -5.58 30.65 -11.97
C SER A 411 -6.11 29.25 -12.28
N ALA A 412 -7.43 29.11 -12.46
CA ALA A 412 -8.05 27.85 -12.80
C ALA A 412 -7.66 27.43 -14.22
N SER A 413 -7.14 26.21 -14.35
CA SER A 413 -6.88 25.59 -15.64
C SER A 413 -8.19 25.44 -16.43
N ALA A 414 -8.13 25.61 -17.75
CA ALA A 414 -9.31 25.42 -18.62
C ALA A 414 -9.90 23.99 -18.48
N ASN A 415 -9.05 22.98 -18.31
CA ASN A 415 -9.48 21.60 -18.12
C ASN A 415 -10.27 21.39 -16.81
N LEU A 416 -9.85 22.08 -15.73
CA LEU A 416 -10.57 22.02 -14.45
C LEU A 416 -12.00 22.54 -14.60
N MET A 417 -12.16 23.70 -15.22
CA MET A 417 -13.46 24.32 -15.40
C MET A 417 -14.35 23.52 -16.36
N ALA A 418 -13.76 22.95 -17.42
CA ALA A 418 -14.47 22.03 -18.32
C ALA A 418 -14.97 20.78 -17.58
N ASN A 419 -14.12 20.14 -16.78
CA ASN A 419 -14.51 18.95 -15.99
C ASN A 419 -15.61 19.26 -14.97
N VAL A 420 -15.57 20.43 -14.32
CA VAL A 420 -16.61 20.86 -13.36
C VAL A 420 -17.94 21.09 -14.06
N GLN A 421 -17.94 21.68 -15.26
CA GLN A 421 -19.14 21.92 -16.04
C GLN A 421 -19.72 20.63 -16.63
N GLU A 422 -18.87 19.74 -17.16
CA GLU A 422 -19.30 18.48 -17.76
C GLU A 422 -19.98 17.55 -16.73
N TYR A 423 -19.46 17.51 -15.50
CA TYR A 423 -19.95 16.63 -14.45
C TYR A 423 -20.80 17.32 -13.38
N GLU A 424 -21.34 18.51 -13.65
CA GLU A 424 -22.20 19.26 -12.73
C GLU A 424 -23.38 18.43 -12.22
N GLY A 425 -23.97 17.59 -13.10
CA GLY A 425 -25.05 16.67 -12.74
C GLY A 425 -24.67 15.64 -11.68
N LEU A 426 -23.45 15.10 -11.73
CA LEU A 426 -22.97 14.15 -10.72
C LEU A 426 -22.70 14.85 -9.39
N PHE A 427 -22.18 16.07 -9.39
CA PHE A 427 -22.04 16.85 -8.15
C PHE A 427 -23.39 17.12 -7.49
N ARG A 428 -24.43 17.41 -8.27
CA ARG A 428 -25.81 17.54 -7.75
C ARG A 428 -26.33 16.23 -7.15
N GLN A 429 -26.11 15.10 -7.83
CA GLN A 429 -26.52 13.80 -7.32
C GLN A 429 -25.79 13.44 -6.01
N ILE A 430 -24.48 13.70 -5.94
CA ILE A 430 -23.69 13.52 -4.71
C ILE A 430 -24.26 14.38 -3.58
N LEU A 431 -24.58 15.65 -3.86
CA LEU A 431 -25.17 16.57 -2.87
C LEU A 431 -26.51 16.05 -2.32
N VAL A 432 -27.40 15.58 -3.20
CA VAL A 432 -28.68 14.97 -2.80
C VAL A 432 -28.45 13.71 -1.96
N ASN A 433 -27.51 12.84 -2.38
CA ASN A 433 -27.19 11.62 -1.64
C ASN A 433 -26.61 11.93 -0.26
N LEU A 434 -25.73 12.93 -0.12
CA LEU A 434 -25.19 13.37 1.17
C LEU A 434 -26.31 13.86 2.09
N LEU A 435 -27.23 14.68 1.59
CA LEU A 435 -28.35 15.21 2.36
C LEU A 435 -29.32 14.10 2.78
N ASN A 436 -29.68 13.19 1.87
CA ASN A 436 -30.49 12.02 2.20
C ASN A 436 -29.80 11.13 3.23
N GLY A 437 -28.49 10.91 3.12
CA GLY A 437 -27.71 10.14 4.10
C GLY A 437 -27.68 10.78 5.50
N ILE A 438 -27.77 12.11 5.59
CA ILE A 438 -27.93 12.85 6.86
C ILE A 438 -29.37 12.70 7.39
N ILE A 439 -30.37 12.91 6.53
CA ILE A 439 -31.81 12.86 6.88
C ILE A 439 -32.21 11.46 7.38
N TYR A 440 -31.82 10.40 6.66
CA TYR A 440 -32.11 9.01 7.04
C TYR A 440 -31.16 8.45 8.11
N SER A 441 -30.25 9.28 8.66
CA SER A 441 -29.29 8.89 9.71
C SER A 441 -28.33 7.75 9.34
N GLU A 442 -28.14 7.45 8.06
CA GLU A 442 -27.21 6.43 7.58
C GLU A 442 -25.73 6.85 7.75
N CYS A 443 -25.48 8.16 7.84
CA CYS A 443 -24.14 8.72 8.07
C CYS A 443 -23.77 8.75 9.56
N LYS A 444 -22.76 7.96 9.93
CA LYS A 444 -22.24 7.90 11.31
C LYS A 444 -21.34 9.10 11.67
N ASN A 445 -20.66 9.70 10.68
CA ASN A 445 -19.68 10.77 10.92
C ASN A 445 -20.13 12.11 10.30
N ILE A 446 -20.92 12.87 11.05
CA ILE A 446 -21.46 14.17 10.61
C ILE A 446 -20.32 15.15 10.30
N TYR A 447 -19.25 15.09 11.09
CA TYR A 447 -18.11 15.99 10.97
C TYR A 447 -17.44 15.89 9.59
N THR A 448 -17.21 14.68 9.09
CA THR A 448 -16.58 14.50 7.76
C THR A 448 -17.52 14.80 6.61
N VAL A 449 -18.81 14.48 6.73
CA VAL A 449 -19.82 14.75 5.69
C VAL A 449 -20.15 16.23 5.55
N SER A 450 -20.10 16.99 6.65
CA SER A 450 -20.38 18.44 6.62
C SER A 450 -19.39 19.24 5.77
N LYS A 451 -18.12 18.84 5.71
CA LYS A 451 -17.07 19.58 5.00
C LYS A 451 -17.27 19.64 3.48
N PRO A 452 -17.45 18.52 2.75
CA PRO A 452 -17.73 18.56 1.32
C PRO A 452 -19.10 19.15 1.02
N LEU A 453 -20.08 19.02 1.92
CA LEU A 453 -21.43 19.54 1.72
C LEU A 453 -21.42 21.07 1.57
N LEU A 454 -20.66 21.80 2.40
CA LEU A 454 -20.50 23.25 2.24
C LEU A 454 -19.91 23.60 0.87
N GLY A 455 -18.89 22.87 0.43
CA GLY A 455 -18.29 23.07 -0.89
C GLY A 455 -19.27 22.83 -2.04
N LEU A 456 -20.10 21.79 -1.95
CA LEU A 456 -21.09 21.45 -2.98
C LEU A 456 -22.27 22.43 -3.03
N ILE A 457 -22.70 22.94 -1.87
CA ILE A 457 -23.74 23.98 -1.78
C ILE A 457 -23.24 25.27 -2.42
N LEU A 458 -22.02 25.70 -2.08
CA LEU A 458 -21.44 26.91 -2.62
C LEU A 458 -21.21 26.81 -4.14
N LEU A 459 -20.90 25.61 -4.66
CA LEU A 459 -20.70 25.40 -6.12
C LEU A 459 -22.02 25.43 -6.90
N ASN A 460 -23.13 25.10 -6.26
CA ASN A 460 -24.46 25.03 -6.88
C ASN A 460 -25.42 26.12 -6.36
N GLU A 461 -24.94 27.26 -5.82
CA GLU A 461 -25.79 28.27 -5.13
C GLU A 461 -27.07 28.62 -5.90
N ASN A 462 -27.01 28.73 -7.22
CA ASN A 462 -28.15 29.13 -8.06
C ASN A 462 -29.23 28.04 -8.20
N ASN A 463 -28.85 26.76 -8.13
CA ASN A 463 -29.75 25.61 -8.31
C ASN A 463 -30.08 24.89 -6.99
N PHE A 464 -29.28 25.10 -5.94
CA PHE A 464 -29.43 24.44 -4.65
C PHE A 464 -30.71 24.86 -3.91
N PHE A 465 -30.95 26.17 -3.81
CA PHE A 465 -32.13 26.69 -3.12
C PHE A 465 -33.44 26.45 -3.88
N THR A 466 -33.37 26.24 -5.20
CA THR A 466 -34.54 26.19 -6.08
C THR A 466 -34.94 24.77 -6.46
N GLU A 467 -34.02 23.95 -6.99
CA GLU A 467 -34.33 22.59 -7.46
C GLU A 467 -34.03 21.52 -6.42
N ILE A 468 -32.90 21.63 -5.72
CA ILE A 468 -32.46 20.59 -4.77
C ILE A 468 -33.31 20.62 -3.50
N LYS A 469 -33.66 21.81 -3.00
CA LYS A 469 -34.65 21.97 -1.92
C LYS A 469 -36.00 21.34 -2.30
N GLN A 470 -36.49 21.55 -3.53
CA GLN A 470 -37.74 20.94 -4.00
C GLN A 470 -37.65 19.42 -4.13
N GLN A 471 -36.53 18.88 -4.62
CA GLN A 471 -36.32 17.43 -4.74
C GLN A 471 -36.24 16.72 -3.37
N LEU A 472 -35.65 17.35 -2.36
CA LEU A 472 -35.57 16.80 -0.99
C LEU A 472 -36.91 16.85 -0.25
N LEU A 473 -37.77 17.83 -0.58
CA LEU A 473 -39.11 17.94 -0.02
C LEU A 473 -40.06 16.90 -0.63
N TYR A 474 -39.85 16.51 -1.89
CA TYR A 474 -40.64 15.47 -2.57
C TYR A 474 -40.39 14.09 -1.94
N GLY A 475 -41.35 13.60 -1.15
CA GLY A 475 -41.29 12.28 -0.49
C GLY A 475 -41.59 12.31 1.02
N HIS A 476 -41.63 13.49 1.65
CA HIS A 476 -41.91 13.65 3.08
C HIS A 476 -43.32 14.19 3.33
N THR A 477 -43.91 13.93 4.51
CA THR A 477 -45.22 14.48 4.91
C THR A 477 -45.18 16.01 5.05
N GLN A 478 -46.32 16.70 4.85
CA GLN A 478 -46.41 18.17 4.89
C GLN A 478 -45.82 18.81 6.17
N ALA A 479 -45.95 18.15 7.33
CA ALA A 479 -45.35 18.61 8.58
C ALA A 479 -43.81 18.51 8.58
N LYS A 480 -43.25 17.40 8.08
CA LYS A 480 -41.80 17.23 7.94
C LYS A 480 -41.21 18.14 6.86
N GLN A 481 -41.96 18.43 5.79
CA GLN A 481 -41.57 19.39 4.76
C GLN A 481 -41.38 20.82 5.30
N ALA A 482 -42.27 21.28 6.19
CA ALA A 482 -42.15 22.60 6.80
C ALA A 482 -40.93 22.71 7.74
N ILE A 483 -40.66 21.66 8.52
CA ILE A 483 -39.49 21.57 9.41
C ILE A 483 -38.20 21.49 8.58
N LEU A 484 -38.14 20.62 7.57
CA LEU A 484 -37.00 20.51 6.65
C LEU A 484 -36.71 21.81 5.91
N SER A 485 -37.74 22.53 5.44
CA SER A 485 -37.55 23.81 4.77
C SER A 485 -36.92 24.85 5.69
N THR A 486 -37.43 24.96 6.93
CA THR A 486 -36.92 25.91 7.93
C THR A 486 -35.50 25.55 8.37
N ALA A 487 -35.24 24.27 8.58
CA ALA A 487 -33.93 23.76 8.98
C ALA A 487 -32.89 23.92 7.85
N LEU A 488 -33.28 23.76 6.57
CA LEU A 488 -32.43 24.04 5.41
C LEU A 488 -32.11 25.53 5.26
N ASP A 489 -33.06 26.43 5.57
CA ASP A 489 -32.83 27.88 5.56
C ASP A 489 -31.89 28.31 6.70
N ASN A 490 -32.01 27.69 7.87
CA ASN A 490 -31.10 27.90 9.00
C ASN A 490 -29.70 27.32 8.77
N LEU A 491 -29.56 26.33 7.89
CA LEU A 491 -28.30 25.65 7.60
C LEU A 491 -27.24 26.63 7.03
N MET A 492 -27.68 27.62 6.25
CA MET A 492 -26.84 28.66 5.65
C MET A 492 -26.78 29.97 6.44
N ALA A 493 -27.43 30.04 7.62
CA ALA A 493 -27.43 31.22 8.45
C ALA A 493 -26.04 31.48 9.05
N GLY A 494 -25.45 32.65 8.76
CA GLY A 494 -24.16 33.09 9.31
C GLY A 494 -22.92 32.52 8.59
N ILE A 495 -23.08 31.99 7.37
CA ILE A 495 -22.00 31.34 6.63
C ILE A 495 -21.52 32.23 5.49
N ASP A 496 -20.22 32.56 5.52
CA ASP A 496 -19.60 33.35 4.47
C ASP A 496 -19.36 32.51 3.20
N ARG A 497 -19.22 33.16 2.04
CA ARG A 497 -18.83 32.52 0.76
C ARG A 497 -17.35 32.10 0.73
N THR A 498 -16.88 31.42 1.76
CA THR A 498 -15.48 31.00 1.90
C THR A 498 -15.37 29.59 2.47
N LEU A 499 -14.53 28.75 1.86
CA LEU A 499 -14.17 27.43 2.41
C LEU A 499 -13.02 27.51 3.42
N LYS A 500 -13.05 28.50 4.31
CA LYS A 500 -12.10 28.59 5.44
C LYS A 500 -12.49 27.59 6.53
N GLU A 501 -11.52 27.09 7.28
CA GLU A 501 -11.75 26.08 8.34
C GLU A 501 -12.76 26.55 9.39
N SER A 502 -12.65 27.80 9.87
CA SER A 502 -13.63 28.38 10.80
C SER A 502 -15.06 28.42 10.24
N ASN A 503 -15.23 28.65 8.93
CA ASN A 503 -16.56 28.65 8.32
C ASN A 503 -17.10 27.23 8.12
N LYS A 504 -16.21 26.27 7.82
CA LYS A 504 -16.55 24.84 7.79
C LYS A 504 -17.00 24.35 9.17
N GLU A 505 -16.33 24.78 10.24
CA GLU A 505 -16.69 24.41 11.62
C GLU A 505 -18.05 24.97 12.04
N ASN A 506 -18.34 26.24 11.72
CA ASN A 506 -19.65 26.84 11.95
C ASN A 506 -20.76 26.09 11.19
N PHE A 507 -20.50 25.72 9.93
CA PHE A 507 -21.44 24.91 9.16
C PHE A 507 -21.64 23.51 9.75
N THR A 508 -20.59 22.87 10.27
CA THR A 508 -20.72 21.58 10.97
C THR A 508 -21.61 21.68 12.20
N GLN A 509 -21.53 22.79 12.95
CA GLN A 509 -22.45 23.05 14.07
C GLN A 509 -23.89 23.20 13.60
N ASN A 510 -24.13 23.97 12.53
CA ASN A 510 -25.46 24.12 11.94
C ASN A 510 -26.04 22.78 11.44
N ILE A 511 -25.22 21.90 10.85
CA ILE A 511 -25.66 20.56 10.43
C ILE A 511 -25.97 19.65 11.61
N THR A 512 -25.21 19.77 12.69
CA THR A 512 -25.45 18.98 13.90
C THR A 512 -26.79 19.36 14.50
N GLN A 513 -27.10 20.66 14.55
CA GLN A 513 -28.41 21.17 14.96
C GLN A 513 -29.52 20.71 13.99
N PHE A 514 -29.30 20.82 12.67
CA PHE A 514 -30.23 20.33 11.64
C PHE A 514 -30.59 18.86 11.82
N ARG A 515 -29.61 18.00 12.14
CA ARG A 515 -29.85 16.58 12.39
C ARG A 515 -30.69 16.37 13.65
N SER A 516 -30.38 17.09 14.73
CA SER A 516 -31.18 17.03 15.97
C SER A 516 -32.63 17.44 15.72
N ASP A 517 -32.85 18.55 15.02
CA ASP A 517 -34.19 19.06 14.70
C ASP A 517 -35.01 18.06 13.86
N ILE A 518 -34.35 17.30 12.97
CA ILE A 518 -35.01 16.26 12.15
C ILE A 518 -35.25 14.97 12.94
N GLN A 519 -34.36 14.59 13.86
CA GLN A 519 -34.52 13.40 14.69
C GLN A 519 -35.58 13.57 15.78
N GLU A 520 -35.78 14.80 16.26
CA GLU A 520 -36.83 15.15 17.23
C GLU A 520 -38.24 15.26 16.59
N SER A 521 -38.33 15.21 15.26
CA SER A 521 -39.57 15.33 14.45
C SER A 521 -40.02 14.03 13.77
#